data_AF-A0AA39W373-F1
#
_entry.id   AF-A0AA39W373-F1
#
_cell.length_a   1.000
_cell.length_b   1.000
_cell.length_c   1.000
_cell.angle_alpha   90.00
_cell.angle_beta   90.00
_cell.angle_gamma   90.00
#
_symmetry.space_group_name_H-M   'P 1'
#
loop_
_entity.id
_entity.type
_entity.pdbx_description
1 polymer ?
#
loop_
_entity_poly.entity_id
_entity_poly.type
_entity_poly.pdbx_seq_one_letter_code
_entity_poly.pdbx_strand_id
1 'polypeptide(L)'
;MEDLQTVESMTVHGALGSVCTGGHYASVPEVKDAVHAMYEQAITRPMFCHLSVPRSPLPTPLPFPSIFGNLVGQRGELLGSPVSGSSSRGSLDVHSVPMAVRLHSSSAVLPYIENRLGNLRIFGIERGAPGAELLRSWGFGKDDLDDMEETLSKMVMALAPHSQLSSDSD
;
A
#
# COMPACT_ATOMS: atom_id res chain seq x y z
N MET A 1 13.82 11.49 2.90
CA MET A 1 14.58 10.76 3.95
C MET A 1 13.58 9.84 4.61
N GLU A 2 13.79 8.53 4.50
CA GLU A 2 12.89 7.53 5.08
C GLU A 2 13.10 7.45 6.59
N ASP A 3 12.02 7.14 7.32
CA ASP A 3 11.99 7.10 8.76
C ASP A 3 12.72 5.86 9.30
N LEU A 4 13.77 6.07 10.11
CA LEU A 4 14.52 4.99 10.78
C LEU A 4 13.66 4.18 11.76
N GLN A 5 12.46 4.65 12.11
CA GLN A 5 11.48 3.97 12.95
C GLN A 5 10.40 3.24 12.16
N THR A 6 10.61 3.02 10.86
CA THR A 6 9.60 2.40 9.99
C THR A 6 9.19 1.02 10.48
N VAL A 7 7.89 0.79 10.61
CA VAL A 7 7.27 -0.50 10.91
C VAL A 7 6.63 -1.04 9.64
N GLU A 8 6.78 -2.34 9.41
CA GLU A 8 6.20 -3.03 8.27
C GLU A 8 5.46 -4.31 8.67
N SER A 9 4.36 -4.58 7.98
CA SER A 9 3.69 -5.87 7.93
C SER A 9 3.49 -6.29 6.47
N MET A 10 3.95 -7.48 6.13
CA MET A 10 3.78 -8.11 4.83
C MET A 10 2.98 -9.40 4.98
N THR A 11 2.03 -9.61 4.08
CA THR A 11 1.27 -10.86 3.96
C THR A 11 1.38 -11.39 2.55
N VAL A 12 1.82 -12.63 2.39
CA VAL A 12 2.02 -13.27 1.08
C VAL A 12 1.19 -14.54 0.99
N HIS A 13 0.10 -14.46 0.22
CA HIS A 13 -0.82 -15.55 -0.08
C HIS A 13 -0.38 -16.36 -1.28
N GLY A 14 -0.28 -17.68 -1.10
CA GLY A 14 -0.06 -18.62 -2.20
C GLY A 14 1.22 -18.33 -2.98
N ALA A 15 2.27 -17.85 -2.30
CA ALA A 15 3.59 -17.63 -2.91
C ALA A 15 4.01 -18.85 -3.72
N LEU A 16 4.48 -18.64 -4.93
CA LEU A 16 4.93 -19.72 -5.81
C LEU A 16 6.44 -19.91 -5.63
N GLY A 17 6.85 -21.17 -5.50
CA GLY A 17 8.26 -21.55 -5.42
C GLY A 17 8.97 -21.37 -6.76
N SER A 18 10.30 -21.57 -6.75
CA SER A 18 11.12 -21.46 -7.95
C SER A 18 10.58 -22.33 -9.10
N VAL A 19 10.55 -21.78 -10.31
CA VAL A 19 10.03 -22.41 -11.54
C VAL A 19 10.67 -23.79 -11.79
N CYS A 20 11.90 -24.01 -11.30
CA CYS A 20 12.61 -25.29 -11.41
C CYS A 20 11.97 -26.45 -10.63
N THR A 21 11.03 -26.19 -9.71
CA THR A 21 10.44 -27.20 -8.80
C THR A 21 9.01 -27.62 -9.15
N GLY A 22 8.48 -27.23 -10.31
CA GLY A 22 7.22 -27.83 -10.81
C GLY A 22 5.93 -27.28 -10.19
N GLY A 23 5.81 -25.94 -10.04
CA GLY A 23 4.54 -25.30 -9.70
C GLY A 23 4.07 -25.51 -8.26
N HIS A 24 4.99 -25.77 -7.34
CA HIS A 24 4.70 -25.87 -5.91
C HIS A 24 4.62 -24.50 -5.24
N TYR A 25 3.82 -24.41 -4.17
CA TYR A 25 3.81 -23.22 -3.31
C TYR A 25 5.12 -23.15 -2.53
N ALA A 26 5.68 -21.94 -2.43
CA ALA A 26 6.86 -21.67 -1.65
C ALA A 26 6.63 -22.02 -0.18
N SER A 27 7.67 -22.58 0.43
CA SER A 27 7.75 -22.79 1.86
C SER A 27 7.95 -21.46 2.60
N VAL A 28 7.57 -21.43 3.89
CA VAL A 28 7.76 -20.23 4.73
C VAL A 28 9.24 -19.79 4.78
N PRO A 29 10.23 -20.70 4.90
CA PRO A 29 11.64 -20.32 4.86
C PRO A 29 12.05 -19.67 3.52
N GLU A 30 11.62 -20.21 2.38
CA GLU A 30 11.95 -19.63 1.06
C GLU A 30 11.42 -18.20 0.92
N VAL A 31 10.17 -17.95 1.34
CA VAL A 31 9.59 -16.60 1.30
C VAL A 31 10.31 -15.66 2.27
N LYS A 32 10.64 -16.15 3.48
CA LYS A 32 11.39 -15.37 4.47
C LYS A 32 12.77 -14.99 3.95
N ASP A 33 13.49 -15.93 3.34
CA ASP A 33 14.84 -15.70 2.81
C ASP A 33 14.81 -14.72 1.63
N ALA A 34 13.79 -14.82 0.76
CA ALA A 34 13.58 -13.86 -0.32
C ALA A 34 13.31 -12.44 0.19
N VAL A 35 12.44 -12.29 1.20
CA VAL A 35 12.17 -10.99 1.85
C VAL A 35 13.42 -10.47 2.54
N HIS A 36 14.20 -11.34 3.19
CA HIS A 36 15.45 -10.94 3.83
C HIS A 36 16.48 -10.46 2.81
N ALA A 37 16.66 -11.18 1.70
CA ALA A 37 17.56 -10.81 0.62
C ALA A 37 17.17 -9.48 -0.05
N MET A 38 15.87 -9.17 -0.16
CA MET A 38 15.39 -7.87 -0.62
C MET A 38 15.88 -6.75 0.31
N TYR A 39 15.85 -6.96 1.62
CA TYR A 39 16.30 -5.97 2.61
C TYR A 39 17.82 -5.80 2.67
N GLU A 40 18.59 -6.84 2.38
CA GLU A 40 20.06 -6.72 2.27
C GLU A 40 20.49 -5.78 1.13
N GLN A 41 19.66 -5.64 0.10
CA GLN A 41 19.91 -4.74 -1.03
C GLN A 41 19.28 -3.35 -0.86
N ALA A 42 18.42 -3.18 0.15
CA ALA A 42 17.72 -1.93 0.39
C ALA A 42 18.62 -0.91 1.11
N ILE A 43 18.44 0.37 0.79
CA ILE A 43 19.15 1.49 1.44
C ILE A 43 18.76 1.59 2.92
N THR A 44 17.56 1.14 3.25
CA THR A 44 16.89 1.29 4.55
C THR A 44 16.12 0.02 4.85
N ARG A 45 16.20 -0.43 6.11
CA ARG A 45 15.47 -1.60 6.61
C ARG A 45 14.49 -1.14 7.69
N PRO A 46 13.23 -1.60 7.68
CA PRO A 46 12.29 -1.28 8.74
C PRO A 46 12.81 -1.81 10.09
N MET A 47 12.55 -1.05 11.16
CA MET A 47 12.90 -1.41 12.53
C MET A 47 12.18 -2.70 12.95
N PHE A 48 10.91 -2.82 12.57
CA PHE A 48 10.09 -4.01 12.80
C PHE A 48 9.48 -4.49 11.49
N CYS A 49 9.60 -5.79 11.22
CA CYS A 49 8.99 -6.43 10.05
C CYS A 49 8.23 -7.67 10.49
N HIS A 50 6.91 -7.66 10.30
CA HIS A 50 6.06 -8.82 10.45
C HIS A 50 5.80 -9.46 9.08
N LEU A 51 5.98 -10.78 8.97
CA LEU A 51 5.74 -11.53 7.74
C LEU A 51 4.77 -12.68 8.00
N SER A 52 3.64 -12.69 7.28
CA SER A 52 2.66 -13.77 7.27
C SER A 52 2.68 -14.47 5.90
N VAL A 53 2.77 -15.80 5.88
CA VAL A 53 2.90 -16.59 4.63
C VAL A 53 1.87 -17.72 4.58
N PRO A 54 0.58 -17.41 4.37
CA PRO A 54 -0.43 -18.42 4.11
C PRO A 54 -0.18 -19.11 2.76
N ARG A 55 -0.11 -20.44 2.77
CA ARG A 55 0.07 -21.26 1.55
C ARG A 55 -1.15 -21.27 0.64
N SER A 56 -2.33 -20.96 1.16
CA SER A 56 -3.55 -20.89 0.34
C SER A 56 -3.55 -19.59 -0.47
N PRO A 57 -3.55 -19.65 -1.82
CA PRO A 57 -3.78 -18.48 -2.63
C PRO A 57 -5.21 -17.96 -2.39
N LEU A 58 -5.46 -16.70 -2.76
CA LEU A 58 -6.83 -16.18 -2.68
C LEU A 58 -7.68 -16.86 -3.75
N PRO A 59 -8.84 -17.43 -3.38
CA PRO A 59 -9.78 -17.94 -4.37
C PRO A 59 -10.27 -16.78 -5.23
N THR A 60 -10.21 -16.91 -6.55
CA THR A 60 -10.86 -15.95 -7.43
C THR A 60 -12.36 -16.22 -7.40
N PRO A 61 -13.21 -15.20 -7.14
CA PRO A 61 -14.65 -15.40 -7.24
C PRO A 61 -15.04 -15.73 -8.70
N LEU A 62 -16.11 -16.51 -8.85
CA LEU A 62 -16.75 -16.89 -10.13
C LEU A 62 -16.99 -15.69 -11.06
N PRO A 63 -17.22 -15.96 -12.36
CA PRO A 63 -16.22 -15.77 -13.41
C PRO A 63 -15.53 -14.40 -13.31
N PHE A 64 -14.24 -14.43 -13.00
CA PHE A 64 -13.39 -13.26 -13.01
C PHE A 64 -13.34 -12.69 -14.45
N PRO A 65 -13.35 -11.36 -14.65
CA PRO A 65 -13.26 -10.79 -15.98
C PRO A 65 -12.01 -11.33 -16.70
N SER A 66 -12.12 -11.59 -18.01
CA SER A 66 -11.08 -12.15 -18.88
C SER A 66 -9.89 -11.19 -19.09
N ILE A 67 -9.23 -10.82 -17.99
CA ILE A 67 -8.11 -9.87 -17.97
C ILE A 67 -6.76 -10.57 -18.04
N PHE A 68 -6.73 -11.89 -17.82
CA PHE A 68 -5.51 -12.68 -17.88
C PHE A 68 -5.25 -13.16 -19.30
N GLY A 69 -4.03 -12.92 -19.79
CA GLY A 69 -3.56 -13.42 -21.08
C GLY A 69 -3.04 -14.86 -20.97
N ASN A 70 -2.85 -15.53 -22.10
CA ASN A 70 -2.47 -16.94 -22.21
C ASN A 70 -1.10 -17.34 -21.62
N LEU A 71 -0.37 -16.39 -21.02
CA LEU A 71 0.84 -16.63 -20.23
C LEU A 71 0.57 -16.73 -18.73
N VAL A 72 -0.69 -16.69 -18.32
CA VAL A 72 -1.10 -16.86 -16.92
C VAL A 72 -1.75 -18.23 -16.77
N GLY A 73 -1.21 -19.05 -15.87
CA GLY A 73 -1.77 -20.35 -15.54
C GLY A 73 -2.98 -20.26 -14.61
N GLN A 74 -3.61 -21.39 -14.35
CA GLN A 74 -4.87 -21.46 -13.57
C GLN A 74 -4.72 -21.01 -12.12
N ARG A 75 -3.50 -21.02 -11.57
CA ARG A 75 -3.20 -20.58 -10.21
C ARG A 75 -2.55 -19.20 -10.17
N GLY A 76 -2.58 -18.45 -11.28
CA GLY A 76 -1.99 -17.12 -11.39
C GLY A 76 -0.47 -17.13 -11.58
N GLU A 77 0.13 -18.28 -11.87
CA GLU A 77 1.54 -18.42 -12.20
C GLU A 77 1.85 -17.82 -13.59
N LEU A 78 3.02 -17.18 -13.71
CA LEU A 78 3.52 -16.71 -15.01
C LEU A 78 4.22 -17.86 -15.72
N LEU A 79 3.76 -18.18 -16.92
CA LEU A 79 4.27 -19.27 -17.75
C LEU A 79 5.30 -18.76 -18.76
N GLY A 80 6.33 -19.56 -19.01
CA GLY A 80 7.34 -19.27 -20.04
C GLY A 80 6.84 -19.51 -21.47
N SER A 81 5.71 -20.19 -21.63
CA SER A 81 5.06 -20.45 -22.92
C SER A 81 3.53 -20.34 -22.79
N PRO A 82 2.82 -20.00 -23.87
CA PRO A 82 1.36 -19.92 -23.84
C PRO A 82 0.69 -21.24 -23.47
N VAL A 83 -0.41 -21.17 -22.72
CA VAL A 83 -1.26 -22.32 -22.42
C VAL A 83 -1.76 -22.93 -23.74
N SER A 84 -1.43 -24.21 -23.97
CA SER A 84 -1.84 -24.94 -25.17
C SER A 84 -3.37 -25.01 -25.27
N GLY A 85 -3.92 -24.65 -26.43
CA GLY A 85 -5.37 -24.67 -26.67
C GLY A 85 -6.13 -23.41 -26.20
N SER A 86 -5.43 -22.41 -25.66
CA SER A 86 -6.04 -21.12 -25.31
C SER A 86 -5.91 -20.09 -26.44
N SER A 87 -6.94 -19.27 -26.65
CA SER A 87 -6.85 -18.12 -27.56
C SER A 87 -5.92 -17.06 -26.97
N SER A 88 -5.27 -16.25 -27.82
CA SER A 88 -4.44 -15.11 -27.36
C SER A 88 -5.23 -14.05 -26.61
N ARG A 89 -6.57 -14.07 -26.73
CA ARG A 89 -7.55 -13.22 -26.06
C ARG A 89 -8.77 -14.05 -25.68
N GLY A 90 -9.12 -14.14 -24.40
CA GLY A 90 -10.26 -14.93 -23.93
C GLY A 90 -10.21 -15.23 -22.43
N SER A 91 -11.32 -15.73 -21.89
CA SER A 91 -11.46 -16.14 -20.48
C SER A 91 -10.53 -17.30 -20.19
N LEU A 92 -9.41 -17.05 -19.50
CA LEU A 92 -8.68 -18.10 -18.82
C LEU A 92 -9.37 -18.36 -17.50
N ASP A 93 -9.68 -19.63 -17.24
CA ASP A 93 -10.22 -20.09 -15.97
C ASP A 93 -9.11 -20.05 -14.91
N VAL A 94 -8.82 -18.84 -14.41
CA VAL A 94 -7.96 -18.65 -13.26
C VAL A 94 -8.79 -18.93 -12.01
N HIS A 95 -8.40 -19.97 -11.27
CA HIS A 95 -9.07 -20.46 -10.06
C HIS A 95 -8.53 -19.83 -8.78
N SER A 96 -7.31 -19.31 -8.82
CA SER A 96 -6.69 -18.64 -7.68
C SER A 96 -5.60 -17.70 -8.13
N VAL A 97 -5.28 -16.69 -7.33
CA VAL A 97 -4.20 -15.73 -7.62
C VAL A 97 -3.28 -15.59 -6.41
N PRO A 98 -1.94 -15.70 -6.58
CA PRO A 98 -1.00 -15.36 -5.53
C PRO A 98 -1.08 -13.86 -5.28
N MET A 99 -1.10 -13.45 -4.01
CA MET A 99 -1.20 -12.05 -3.64
C MET A 99 -0.16 -11.73 -2.59
N ALA A 100 0.51 -10.60 -2.75
CA ALA A 100 1.30 -10.00 -1.69
C ALA A 100 0.69 -8.66 -1.30
N VAL A 101 0.59 -8.42 0.00
CA VAL A 101 0.17 -7.14 0.57
C VAL A 101 1.29 -6.66 1.47
N ARG A 102 1.71 -5.41 1.29
CA ARG A 102 2.72 -4.74 2.09
C ARG A 102 2.12 -3.47 2.68
N LEU A 103 2.10 -3.40 4.00
CA LEU A 103 1.73 -2.21 4.75
C LEU A 103 2.98 -1.74 5.50
N HIS A 104 3.41 -0.51 5.26
CA HIS A 104 4.52 0.07 6.00
C HIS A 104 4.20 1.50 6.41
N SER A 105 4.74 1.94 7.54
CA SER A 105 4.71 3.36 7.90
C SER A 105 5.63 4.14 6.96
N SER A 106 5.21 5.34 6.57
CA SER A 106 5.99 6.17 5.66
C SER A 106 5.60 7.63 5.78
N SER A 107 6.61 8.51 5.70
CA SER A 107 6.42 9.94 5.51
C SER A 107 5.93 10.31 4.10
N ALA A 108 5.83 9.34 3.17
CA ALA A 108 5.30 9.58 1.82
C ALA A 108 3.84 10.07 1.81
N VAL A 109 3.10 9.88 2.90
CA VAL A 109 1.74 10.40 3.07
C VAL A 109 1.71 11.92 3.36
N LEU A 110 2.84 12.52 3.73
CA LEU A 110 2.93 13.93 4.13
C LEU A 110 2.28 14.90 3.13
N PRO A 111 2.57 14.86 1.81
CA PRO A 111 1.96 15.80 0.86
C PRO A 111 0.44 15.70 0.80
N TYR A 112 -0.12 14.51 1.05
CA TYR A 112 -1.57 14.32 1.13
C TYR A 112 -2.14 15.02 2.36
N ILE A 113 -1.50 14.89 3.51
CA ILE A 113 -1.93 15.52 4.77
C ILE A 113 -1.80 17.04 4.68
N GLU A 114 -0.69 17.55 4.14
CA GLU A 114 -0.48 18.98 3.91
C GLU A 114 -1.56 19.57 2.98
N ASN A 115 -1.88 18.86 1.90
CA ASN A 115 -2.96 19.28 1.00
C ASN A 115 -4.31 19.32 1.72
N ARG A 116 -4.61 18.34 2.58
CA ARG A 116 -5.86 18.32 3.36
C ARG A 116 -5.91 19.45 4.40
N LEU A 117 -4.81 19.72 5.09
CA LEU A 117 -4.69 20.85 6.02
C LEU A 117 -4.90 22.18 5.30
N GLY A 118 -4.25 22.38 4.15
CA GLY A 118 -4.43 23.59 3.33
C GLY A 118 -5.87 23.75 2.84
N ASN A 119 -6.49 22.68 2.35
CA ASN A 119 -7.89 22.70 1.93
C ASN A 119 -8.84 23.00 3.09
N LEU A 120 -8.61 22.43 4.27
CA LEU A 120 -9.42 22.70 5.46
C LEU A 120 -9.39 24.18 5.84
N ARG A 121 -8.20 24.80 5.81
CA ARG A 121 -8.03 26.23 6.06
C ARG A 121 -8.80 27.09 5.06
N ILE A 122 -8.51 26.90 3.76
CA ILE A 122 -9.07 27.72 2.68
C ILE A 122 -10.59 27.54 2.55
N PHE A 123 -11.09 26.31 2.67
CA PHE A 123 -12.49 26.00 2.39
C PHE A 123 -13.38 25.89 3.62
N GLY A 124 -12.83 25.69 4.81
CA GLY A 124 -13.59 25.47 6.04
C GLY A 124 -13.43 26.55 7.11
N ILE A 125 -12.21 27.01 7.37
CA ILE A 125 -11.88 27.79 8.58
C ILE A 125 -11.77 29.29 8.32
N GLU A 126 -11.13 29.66 7.21
CA GLU A 126 -10.90 31.07 6.89
C GLU A 126 -12.21 31.87 6.87
N ARG A 127 -12.12 33.15 7.23
CA ARG A 127 -13.30 34.01 7.28
C ARG A 127 -13.89 34.15 5.87
N GLY A 128 -15.14 33.71 5.71
CA GLY A 128 -15.82 33.71 4.42
C GLY A 128 -15.44 32.53 3.53
N ALA A 129 -14.86 31.47 4.10
CA ALA A 129 -14.51 30.26 3.38
C ALA A 129 -15.75 29.68 2.65
N PRO A 130 -15.61 29.29 1.37
CA PRO A 130 -16.75 28.95 0.51
C PRO A 130 -17.46 27.66 0.92
N GLY A 131 -16.78 26.76 1.64
CA GLY A 131 -17.34 25.52 2.17
C GLY A 131 -17.95 25.65 3.57
N ALA A 132 -17.81 26.80 4.23
CA ALA A 132 -18.17 26.93 5.64
C ALA A 132 -19.67 26.68 5.92
N GLU A 133 -20.57 27.10 5.02
CA GLU A 133 -22.01 26.83 5.17
C GLU A 133 -22.36 25.36 4.95
N LEU A 134 -21.72 24.72 3.97
CA LEU A 134 -21.89 23.30 3.71
C LEU A 134 -21.46 22.46 4.91
N LEU A 135 -20.28 22.74 5.47
CA LEU A 135 -19.77 22.04 6.66
C LEU A 135 -20.69 22.23 7.86
N ARG A 136 -21.21 23.44 8.08
CA ARG A 136 -22.24 23.68 9.11
C ARG A 136 -23.51 22.87 8.86
N SER A 137 -23.97 22.77 7.62
CA SER A 137 -25.16 21.96 7.27
C SER A 137 -24.95 20.46 7.50
N TRP A 138 -23.70 19.98 7.44
CA TRP A 138 -23.33 18.61 7.78
C TRP A 138 -23.17 18.38 9.28
N GLY A 139 -23.29 19.44 10.08
CA GLY A 139 -23.20 19.41 11.54
C GLY A 139 -21.83 19.72 12.11
N PHE A 140 -20.85 20.16 11.30
CA PHE A 140 -19.55 20.60 11.81
C PHE A 140 -19.63 22.01 12.37
N GLY A 141 -19.35 22.13 13.66
CA GLY A 141 -19.17 23.40 14.35
C GLY A 141 -17.80 24.01 14.07
N LYS A 142 -17.60 25.26 14.51
CA LYS A 142 -16.29 25.90 14.41
C LYS A 142 -15.24 25.15 15.22
N ASP A 143 -15.57 24.77 16.45
CA ASP A 143 -14.65 24.08 17.36
C ASP A 143 -14.19 22.74 16.76
N ASP A 144 -15.08 22.01 16.07
CA ASP A 144 -14.72 20.76 15.38
C ASP A 144 -13.66 21.00 14.29
N LEU A 145 -13.80 22.10 13.52
CA LEU A 145 -12.87 22.42 12.44
C LEU A 145 -11.51 22.87 12.99
N ASP A 146 -11.51 23.65 14.07
CA ASP A 146 -10.29 24.08 14.76
C ASP A 146 -9.55 22.86 15.36
N ASP A 147 -10.25 21.90 15.95
CA ASP A 147 -9.69 20.63 16.44
C ASP A 147 -9.10 19.76 15.31
N MET A 148 -9.80 19.70 14.16
CA MET A 148 -9.31 19.01 12.96
C MET A 148 -8.04 19.67 12.41
N GLU A 149 -7.97 21.01 12.39
CA GLU A 149 -6.79 21.76 11.97
C GLU A 149 -5.60 21.47 12.89
N GLU A 150 -5.82 21.52 14.20
CA GLU A 150 -4.78 21.26 15.19
C GLU A 150 -4.23 19.83 15.04
N THR A 151 -5.14 18.85 14.86
CA THR A 151 -4.78 17.44 14.66
C THR A 151 -3.95 17.25 13.40
N LEU A 152 -4.38 17.79 12.26
CA LEU A 152 -3.64 17.69 11.00
C LEU A 152 -2.29 18.40 11.08
N SER A 153 -2.22 19.56 11.73
CA SER A 153 -0.98 20.30 11.95
C SER A 153 0.01 19.48 12.79
N LYS A 154 -0.44 18.85 13.88
CA LYS A 154 0.38 17.93 14.70
C LYS A 154 0.92 16.76 13.86
N MET A 155 0.10 16.18 12.99
CA MET A 155 0.53 15.09 12.10
C MET A 155 1.61 15.54 11.10
N VAL A 156 1.45 16.72 10.48
CA VAL A 156 2.45 17.30 9.57
C VAL A 156 3.78 17.48 10.31
N MET A 157 3.76 18.06 11.52
CA MET A 157 4.96 18.26 12.34
C MET A 157 5.62 16.94 12.74
N ALA A 158 4.85 15.92 13.08
CA ALA A 158 5.37 14.61 13.43
C ALA A 158 6.07 13.90 12.24
N LEU A 159 5.56 14.10 11.02
CA LEU A 159 6.07 13.47 9.80
C LEU A 159 7.21 14.27 9.12
N ALA A 160 7.39 15.55 9.49
CA ALA A 160 8.42 16.44 8.97
C ALA A 160 9.26 17.11 10.08
N PRO A 161 9.89 16.35 11.01
CA PRO A 161 10.56 16.92 12.18
C PRO A 161 11.75 17.84 11.84
N HIS A 162 12.30 17.75 10.63
CA HIS A 162 13.42 18.57 10.18
C HIS A 162 13.02 19.84 9.42
N SER A 163 11.73 20.09 9.15
CA SER A 163 11.30 21.32 8.47
C SER A 163 11.43 22.56 9.35
N GLN A 164 11.51 22.40 10.68
CA GLN A 164 11.68 23.51 11.62
C GLN A 164 13.15 23.94 11.83
N LEU A 165 14.15 23.15 11.40
CA LEU A 165 15.57 23.52 11.57
C LEU A 165 16.11 24.48 10.50
N SER A 166 15.35 24.77 9.44
CA SER A 166 15.80 25.60 8.32
C SER A 166 15.37 27.07 8.41
N SER A 167 14.64 27.48 9.45
CA SER A 167 14.10 28.86 9.54
C SER A 167 14.86 29.79 10.49
N ASP A 168 15.91 29.33 11.16
CA ASP A 168 16.80 30.14 12.01
C ASP A 168 18.21 30.19 11.42
N SER A 169 18.35 30.85 10.26
CA SER A 169 19.66 31.31 9.77
C SER A 169 19.48 32.67 9.08
N ASP A 170 19.89 33.71 9.83
CA ASP A 170 20.17 35.14 9.54
C ASP A 170 19.62 35.78 8.25
#